data_AF-A0A2U8WSY2-F1
#
_entry.id   AF-A0A2U8WSY2-F1
#
_cell.length_a   1.000
_cell.length_b   1.000
_cell.length_c   1.000
_cell.angle_alpha   90.00
_cell.angle_beta   90.00
_cell.angle_gamma   90.00
#
_symmetry.space_group_name_H-M   'P 1'
#
loop_
_entity.id
_entity.type
_entity.pdbx_description
1 polymer ?
#
loop_
_entity_poly.entity_id
_entity_poly.type
_entity_poly.pdbx_seq_one_letter_code
_entity_poly.pdbx_strand_id
1 'polypeptide(L)'
;MAYWLYKSEPSVWSWDDQVAAGEAGTYWNGVRNHVARKNLEGMRLGEQGFFYHSNEGKAVVGIVEVIRTYYPDHTDETGRFGMVDLKAVAALPRPVSLEAIKAETALREMVLVNNSRLSVQPVTEAEWALVRRMGGL
;
A
#
# COMPACT_ATOMS: atom_id res chain seq x y z
N MET A 1 3.01 6.22 -15.09
CA MET A 1 3.44 5.98 -13.68
C MET A 1 2.63 4.80 -13.16
N ALA A 2 3.22 3.89 -12.40
CA ALA A 2 2.46 2.81 -11.76
C ALA A 2 1.90 3.26 -10.40
N TYR A 3 0.78 2.64 -9.96
CA TYR A 3 0.21 2.84 -8.65
C TYR A 3 0.11 1.52 -7.90
N TRP A 4 0.14 1.61 -6.57
CA TRP A 4 0.25 0.46 -5.69
C TRP A 4 -0.74 0.52 -4.53
N LEU A 5 -0.88 -0.58 -3.81
CA LEU A 5 -1.55 -0.62 -2.51
C LEU A 5 -0.74 -1.49 -1.55
N TYR A 6 -0.57 -0.99 -0.32
CA TYR A 6 0.19 -1.63 0.74
C TYR A 6 -0.72 -1.86 1.94
N LYS A 7 -0.83 -3.12 2.38
CA LYS A 7 -1.60 -3.50 3.57
C LYS A 7 -0.72 -3.47 4.81
N SER A 8 -1.17 -2.77 5.84
CA SER A 8 -0.55 -2.74 7.16
C SER A 8 -1.60 -2.92 8.25
N GLU A 9 -1.28 -3.68 9.29
CA GLU A 9 -2.16 -3.81 10.46
C GLU A 9 -1.89 -2.63 11.41
N PRO A 10 -2.91 -1.83 11.78
CA PRO A 10 -2.72 -0.62 12.58
C PRO A 10 -2.06 -0.88 13.94
N SER A 11 -2.28 -2.05 14.52
CA SER A 11 -1.69 -2.48 15.79
C SER A 11 -0.19 -2.81 15.69
N VAL A 12 0.36 -2.93 14.47
CA VAL A 12 1.79 -3.16 14.20
C VAL A 12 2.45 -1.92 13.63
N TRP A 13 1.84 -1.32 12.59
CA TRP A 13 2.31 -0.09 11.96
C TRP A 13 1.11 0.69 11.40
N SER A 14 0.73 1.76 12.10
CA SER A 14 -0.42 2.58 11.77
C SER A 14 -0.09 3.65 10.72
N TRP A 15 -1.13 4.38 10.30
CA TRP A 15 -0.92 5.54 9.44
C TRP A 15 -0.22 6.68 10.19
N ASP A 16 -0.52 6.84 11.48
CA ASP A 16 0.10 7.86 12.31
C ASP A 16 1.59 7.59 12.51
N ASP A 17 1.99 6.31 12.64
CA ASP A 17 3.40 5.90 12.67
C ASP A 17 4.11 6.26 11.35
N GLN A 18 3.44 5.99 10.22
CA GLN A 18 3.96 6.32 8.89
C GLN A 18 4.13 7.82 8.68
N VAL A 19 3.22 8.64 9.22
CA VAL A 19 3.32 10.10 9.22
C VAL A 19 4.43 10.58 10.14
N ALA A 20 4.54 10.00 11.34
CA ALA A 20 5.59 10.34 12.32
C ALA A 20 6.99 10.01 11.81
N ALA A 21 7.14 8.99 10.96
CA ALA A 21 8.39 8.67 10.28
C ALA A 21 8.88 9.79 9.32
N GLY A 22 7.98 10.68 8.89
CA GLY A 22 8.30 11.86 8.10
C GLY A 22 9.00 11.56 6.78
N GLU A 23 9.89 12.47 6.35
CA GLU A 23 10.63 12.36 5.09
C GLU A 23 11.62 11.18 5.05
N ALA A 24 12.05 10.69 6.22
CA ALA A 24 12.88 9.49 6.29
C ALA A 24 12.10 8.24 5.88
N GLY A 25 10.77 8.26 6.03
CA GLY A 25 9.90 7.13 5.76
C GLY A 25 10.24 5.91 6.62
N THR A 26 9.78 4.75 6.16
CA THR A 26 10.11 3.47 6.80
C THR A 26 10.24 2.37 5.76
N TYR A 27 10.93 1.30 6.13
CA TYR A 27 11.06 0.09 5.32
C TYR A 27 9.75 -0.71 5.30
N TRP A 28 9.40 -1.27 4.14
CA TRP A 28 8.24 -2.14 3.95
C TRP A 28 8.64 -3.62 3.99
N ASN A 29 9.10 -4.06 5.16
CA ASN A 29 9.62 -5.41 5.39
C ASN A 29 8.51 -6.47 5.58
N GLY A 30 8.90 -7.71 5.85
CA GLY A 30 7.99 -8.80 6.23
C GLY A 30 7.20 -9.41 5.07
N VAL A 31 7.41 -8.95 3.83
CA VAL A 31 6.78 -9.54 2.65
C VAL A 31 7.38 -10.92 2.36
N ARG A 32 6.56 -11.97 2.45
CA ARG A 32 6.93 -13.37 2.18
C ARG A 32 6.11 -14.03 1.08
N ASN A 33 5.31 -13.25 0.35
CA ASN A 33 4.56 -13.72 -0.80
C ASN A 33 5.32 -13.41 -2.10
N HIS A 34 5.54 -14.41 -2.96
CA HIS A 34 6.30 -14.24 -4.20
C HIS A 34 5.70 -13.22 -5.19
N VAL A 35 4.38 -13.09 -5.25
CA VAL A 35 3.72 -12.09 -6.11
C VAL A 35 3.90 -10.70 -5.52
N ALA A 36 3.72 -10.54 -4.21
CA ALA A 36 3.97 -9.26 -3.54
C ALA A 36 5.45 -8.83 -3.69
N ARG A 37 6.39 -9.78 -3.58
CA ARG A 37 7.81 -9.53 -3.83
C ARG A 37 8.06 -9.00 -5.25
N LYS A 38 7.46 -9.64 -6.27
CA LYS A 38 7.55 -9.16 -7.66
C LYS A 38 6.97 -7.76 -7.84
N ASN A 39 5.90 -7.43 -7.12
CA ASN A 39 5.35 -6.07 -7.13
C ASN A 39 6.35 -5.06 -6.54
N LEU A 40 6.98 -5.39 -5.40
CA LEU A 40 8.04 -4.56 -4.81
C LEU A 40 9.25 -4.39 -5.75
N GLU A 41 9.69 -5.47 -6.41
CA GLU A 41 10.78 -5.45 -7.41
C GLU A 41 10.47 -4.52 -8.59
N GLY A 42 9.19 -4.35 -8.94
CA GLY A 42 8.74 -3.53 -10.07
C GLY A 42 8.59 -2.03 -9.77
N MET A 43 8.75 -1.61 -8.51
CA MET A 43 8.55 -0.23 -8.09
C MET A 43 9.70 0.70 -8.50
N ARG A 44 9.35 1.95 -8.82
CA ARG A 44 10.33 3.03 -9.07
C ARG A 44 10.16 4.18 -8.08
N LEU A 45 11.23 4.95 -7.89
CA LEU A 45 11.21 6.17 -7.07
C LEU A 45 10.10 7.12 -7.53
N GLY A 46 9.37 7.69 -6.57
CA GLY A 46 8.28 8.63 -6.84
C GLY A 46 6.96 7.96 -7.25
N GLU A 47 6.91 6.64 -7.46
CA GLU A 47 5.63 5.96 -7.66
C GLU A 47 4.86 5.90 -6.34
N GLN A 48 3.53 6.09 -6.43
CA GLN A 48 2.67 6.25 -5.27
C GLN A 48 1.79 5.02 -5.04
N GLY A 49 1.31 4.88 -3.82
CA GLY A 49 0.31 3.87 -3.52
C GLY A 49 -0.53 4.19 -2.30
N PHE A 50 -1.59 3.42 -2.14
CA PHE A 50 -2.50 3.53 -1.01
C PHE A 50 -1.92 2.81 0.22
N PHE A 51 -1.97 3.49 1.36
CA PHE A 51 -1.79 2.88 2.66
C PHE A 51 -3.14 2.35 3.14
N TYR A 52 -3.25 1.03 3.25
CA TYR A 52 -4.48 0.33 3.62
C TYR A 52 -4.32 -0.32 4.99
N HIS A 53 -5.21 0.00 5.92
CA HIS A 53 -5.33 -0.69 7.19
C HIS A 53 -6.00 -2.05 7.01
N SER A 54 -5.29 -3.13 7.33
CA SER A 54 -5.80 -4.50 7.32
C SER A 54 -6.16 -5.02 8.71
N ASN A 55 -6.98 -6.08 8.76
CA ASN A 55 -7.59 -6.69 9.95
C ASN A 55 -8.50 -5.76 10.75
N GLU A 56 -7.99 -4.62 11.20
CA GLU A 56 -8.69 -3.58 11.94
C GLU A 56 -8.90 -2.35 11.02
N GLY A 57 -10.04 -1.68 11.15
CA GLY A 57 -10.44 -0.56 10.29
C GLY A 57 -10.84 -0.97 8.86
N LYS A 58 -10.00 -1.74 8.15
CA LYS A 58 -10.22 -2.21 6.76
C LYS A 58 -10.53 -1.06 5.81
N ALA A 59 -9.62 -0.11 5.69
CA ALA A 59 -9.80 1.09 4.88
C ALA A 59 -8.50 1.60 4.27
N VAL A 60 -8.60 2.27 3.12
CA VAL A 60 -7.54 3.14 2.62
C VAL A 60 -7.58 4.45 3.40
N VAL A 61 -6.46 4.80 4.04
CA VAL A 61 -6.37 5.94 4.97
C VAL A 61 -5.40 7.02 4.51
N GLY A 62 -4.48 6.70 3.59
CA GLY A 62 -3.50 7.65 3.10
C GLY A 62 -2.81 7.21 1.82
N ILE A 63 -1.94 8.08 1.34
CA ILE A 63 -1.07 7.90 0.18
C ILE A 63 0.37 7.91 0.65
N VAL A 64 1.14 6.95 0.16
CA VAL A 64 2.59 6.85 0.33
C VAL A 64 3.30 6.92 -1.02
N GLU A 65 4.60 7.21 -0.97
CA GLU A 65 5.49 7.27 -2.12
C GLU A 65 6.75 6.45 -1.88
N VAL A 66 7.22 5.78 -2.93
CA VAL A 66 8.48 5.01 -2.91
C VAL A 66 9.68 5.96 -2.89
N ILE A 67 10.45 5.93 -1.82
CA ILE A 67 11.67 6.72 -1.61
C ILE A 67 12.96 5.90 -1.70
N ARG A 68 12.85 4.57 -1.67
CA ARG A 68 13.95 3.65 -1.97
C ARG A 68 13.42 2.42 -2.69
N THR A 69 14.02 2.08 -3.83
CA THR A 69 13.65 0.88 -4.60
C THR A 69 14.15 -0.39 -3.94
N TYR A 70 13.68 -1.53 -4.46
CA TYR A 70 13.86 -2.86 -3.88
C TYR A 70 15.29 -3.18 -3.42
N TYR A 71 15.42 -3.64 -2.18
CA TYR A 71 16.67 -4.10 -1.56
C TYR A 71 16.41 -5.24 -0.56
N PRO A 72 17.42 -6.03 -0.16
CA PRO A 72 17.22 -7.19 0.71
C PRO A 72 16.53 -6.86 2.03
N ASP A 73 15.59 -7.71 2.45
CA ASP A 73 14.86 -7.57 3.70
C ASP A 73 15.71 -8.13 4.85
N HIS A 74 16.11 -7.26 5.77
CA HIS A 74 16.93 -7.61 6.93
C HIS A 74 16.25 -8.61 7.89
N THR A 75 14.93 -8.77 7.79
CA THR A 75 14.14 -9.74 8.57
C THR A 75 13.95 -11.07 7.86
N ASP A 76 14.50 -11.25 6.66
CA ASP A 76 14.51 -12.54 5.95
C ASP A 76 15.89 -13.20 6.03
N GLU A 77 16.04 -14.14 6.96
CA GLU A 77 17.27 -14.93 7.10
C GLU A 77 17.63 -15.73 5.84
N THR A 78 16.66 -15.99 4.95
CA THR A 78 16.91 -16.73 3.71
C THR A 78 17.48 -15.86 2.58
N GLY A 79 17.43 -14.53 2.71
CA GLY A 79 17.88 -13.58 1.70
C GLY A 79 17.12 -13.65 0.36
N ARG A 80 15.92 -14.26 0.33
CA ARG A 80 15.10 -14.45 -0.88
C ARG A 80 14.11 -13.33 -1.12
N PHE A 81 13.80 -12.57 -0.07
CA PHE A 81 12.84 -11.49 -0.07
C PHE A 81 13.54 -10.14 0.16
N GLY A 82 12.83 -9.09 -0.25
CA GLY A 82 13.29 -7.72 -0.17
C GLY A 82 12.14 -6.80 0.18
N MET A 83 12.50 -5.54 0.37
CA MET A 83 11.63 -4.46 0.80
C MET A 83 11.96 -3.19 0.00
N VAL A 84 11.08 -2.21 0.11
CA VAL A 84 11.25 -0.83 -0.38
C VAL A 84 11.12 0.12 0.82
N ASP A 85 11.49 1.38 0.66
CA ASP A 85 11.17 2.39 1.68
C ASP A 85 10.06 3.31 1.16
N LEU A 86 9.10 3.60 2.04
CA LEU A 86 7.93 4.42 1.75
C LEU A 86 7.86 5.60 2.71
N LYS A 87 7.49 6.78 2.21
CA LYS A 87 7.09 7.94 3.04
C LYS A 87 5.63 8.28 2.87
N ALA A 88 5.03 8.88 3.90
CA ALA A 88 3.70 9.48 3.79
C ALA A 88 3.72 10.68 2.84
N VAL A 89 2.68 10.82 2.02
CA VAL A 89 2.45 11.97 1.13
C VAL A 89 1.26 12.78 1.58
N ALA A 90 0.11 12.12 1.73
CA ALA A 90 -1.14 12.78 2.11
C ALA A 90 -2.09 11.78 2.76
N ALA A 91 -2.80 12.22 3.81
CA ALA A 91 -3.94 11.47 4.32
C ALA A 91 -5.11 11.60 3.33
N LEU A 92 -5.98 10.59 3.28
CA LEU A 92 -7.28 10.75 2.64
C LEU A 92 -8.19 11.55 3.60
N PRO A 93 -8.81 12.67 3.16
CA PRO A 93 -9.74 13.42 4.00
C PRO A 93 -10.85 12.56 4.60
N ARG A 94 -11.29 11.53 3.85
CA ARG A 94 -12.22 10.51 4.30
C ARG A 94 -11.63 9.13 4.01
N PRO A 95 -11.38 8.29 5.02
CA PRO A 95 -10.98 6.91 4.80
C PRO A 95 -11.98 6.17 3.92
N VAL A 96 -11.49 5.42 2.94
CA VAL A 96 -12.34 4.64 2.03
C VAL A 96 -12.34 3.19 2.49
N SER A 97 -13.46 2.75 3.09
CA SER A 97 -13.58 1.41 3.63
C SER A 97 -13.60 0.33 2.55
N LEU A 98 -13.16 -0.88 2.90
CA LEU A 98 -13.26 -2.05 2.03
C LEU A 98 -14.71 -2.32 1.61
N GLU A 99 -15.67 -2.04 2.49
CA GLU A 99 -17.10 -2.15 2.18
C GLU A 99 -17.50 -1.19 1.06
N ALA A 100 -17.10 0.09 1.16
CA ALA A 100 -17.36 1.07 0.12
C ALA A 100 -16.68 0.69 -1.21
N ILE A 101 -15.44 0.18 -1.15
CA ILE A 101 -14.72 -0.30 -2.34
C ILE A 101 -15.44 -1.48 -2.99
N LYS A 102 -15.95 -2.42 -2.19
CA LYS A 102 -16.71 -3.58 -2.70
C LYS A 102 -18.08 -3.20 -3.27
N ALA A 103 -18.70 -2.15 -2.75
CA ALA A 103 -19.99 -1.65 -3.25
C ALA A 103 -19.85 -0.90 -4.58
N GLU A 104 -18.66 -0.36 -4.88
CA GLU A 104 -18.38 0.33 -6.13
C GLU A 104 -18.13 -0.65 -7.28
N THR A 105 -19.07 -0.70 -8.23
CA THR A 105 -19.03 -1.63 -9.37
C THR A 105 -17.79 -1.41 -10.24
N ALA A 106 -17.31 -0.17 -10.37
CA ALA A 106 -16.10 0.13 -11.14
C ALA A 106 -14.81 -0.41 -10.49
N LEU A 107 -14.84 -0.78 -9.20
CA LEU A 107 -13.70 -1.34 -8.47
C LEU A 107 -13.80 -2.86 -8.29
N ARG A 108 -14.80 -3.53 -8.90
CA ARG A 108 -15.02 -4.96 -8.72
C ARG A 108 -13.83 -5.83 -9.14
N GLU A 109 -13.03 -5.38 -10.10
CA GLU A 109 -11.85 -6.10 -10.61
C GLU A 109 -10.58 -5.79 -9.80
N MET A 110 -10.64 -4.80 -8.89
CA MET A 110 -9.50 -4.36 -8.11
C MET A 110 -8.95 -5.52 -7.28
N VAL A 111 -7.61 -5.65 -7.27
CA VAL A 111 -6.92 -6.73 -6.56
C VAL A 111 -7.27 -6.76 -5.07
N LEU A 112 -7.60 -5.61 -4.48
CA LEU A 112 -8.04 -5.51 -3.09
C LEU A 112 -9.34 -6.29 -2.82
N VAL A 113 -10.26 -6.28 -3.80
CA VAL A 113 -11.55 -6.98 -3.74
C VAL A 113 -11.37 -8.48 -3.97
N ASN A 114 -10.53 -8.84 -4.94
CA ASN A 114 -10.44 -10.22 -5.44
C ASN A 114 -9.33 -11.07 -4.81
N ASN A 115 -8.33 -10.44 -4.19
CA ASN A 115 -7.20 -11.14 -3.58
C ASN A 115 -6.84 -10.52 -2.22
N SER A 116 -7.60 -10.93 -1.20
CA SER A 116 -7.41 -10.46 0.18
C SER A 116 -6.04 -10.83 0.77
N ARG A 117 -5.41 -11.92 0.31
CA ARG A 117 -4.14 -12.45 0.82
C ARG A 117 -2.90 -11.77 0.24
N LEU A 118 -3.04 -11.02 -0.85
CA LEU A 118 -1.92 -10.26 -1.41
C LEU A 118 -1.76 -8.94 -0.66
N SER A 119 -0.59 -8.72 -0.03
CA SER A 119 -0.32 -7.55 0.83
C SER A 119 0.19 -6.33 0.08
N VAL A 120 0.88 -6.55 -1.05
CA VAL A 120 1.36 -5.49 -1.96
C VAL A 120 0.74 -5.74 -3.31
N GLN A 121 -0.04 -4.78 -3.81
CA GLN A 121 -0.92 -4.98 -4.97
C GLN A 121 -0.70 -3.89 -6.02
N PRO A 122 -0.78 -4.22 -7.33
CA PRO A 122 -0.89 -3.20 -8.36
C PRO A 122 -2.27 -2.53 -8.29
N VAL A 123 -2.32 -1.25 -8.63
CA VAL A 123 -3.54 -0.46 -8.77
C VAL A 123 -3.50 0.22 -10.14
N THR A 124 -4.57 0.07 -10.91
CA THR A 124 -4.70 0.74 -12.22
C THR A 124 -4.91 2.24 -12.02
N GLU A 125 -4.62 3.02 -13.05
CA GLU A 125 -4.84 4.47 -13.00
C GLU A 125 -6.32 4.85 -12.78
N ALA A 126 -7.25 4.07 -13.34
CA ALA A 126 -8.69 4.26 -13.12
C ALA A 126 -9.10 3.99 -11.67
N GLU A 127 -8.62 2.89 -11.07
CA GLU A 127 -8.87 2.56 -9.66
C GLU A 127 -8.27 3.62 -8.73
N TRP A 128 -7.02 4.04 -9.02
CA TRP A 128 -6.33 5.10 -8.28
C TRP A 128 -7.15 6.39 -8.25
N ALA A 129 -7.55 6.87 -9.42
CA ALA A 129 -8.33 8.10 -9.55
C ALA A 129 -9.69 8.00 -8.85
N LEU A 130 -10.34 6.83 -8.90
CA LEU A 130 -11.65 6.63 -8.29
C LEU A 130 -11.57 6.56 -6.77
N VAL A 131 -10.66 5.76 -6.20
CA VAL A 131 -10.50 5.65 -4.74
C VAL A 131 -10.08 6.99 -4.13
N ARG A 132 -9.21 7.75 -4.79
CA ARG A 132 -8.87 9.13 -4.37
C ARG A 132 -10.11 10.02 -4.29
N ARG A 133 -10.94 10.01 -5.34
CA ARG A 133 -12.18 10.80 -5.39
C ARG A 133 -13.17 10.39 -4.30
N MET A 134 -13.33 9.09 -4.05
CA MET A 134 -14.14 8.59 -2.94
C MET A 134 -13.61 9.15 -1.61
N GLY A 135 -12.28 9.18 -1.46
CA GLY A 135 -11.58 9.73 -0.31
C GLY A 135 -11.60 11.25 -0.16
N GLY A 136 -12.06 11.99 -1.18
CA GLY A 136 -12.10 13.45 -1.20
C GLY A 136 -10.82 14.14 -1.70
N LEU A 137 -10.00 13.45 -2.49
CA LEU A 137 -8.79 13.96 -3.16
C LEU A 137 -8.94 14.11 -4.69
#